data_AF-A0A0J7K0I3-F1
#
_entry.id   AF-A0A0J7K0I3-F1
#
_cell.length_a   1.000
_cell.length_b   1.000
_cell.length_c   1.000
_cell.angle_alpha   90.00
_cell.angle_beta   90.00
_cell.angle_gamma   90.00
#
_symmetry.space_group_name_H-M   'P 1'
#
loop_
_entity.id
_entity.type
_entity.pdbx_description
1 polymer ?
#
loop_
_entity_poly.entity_id
_entity_poly.type
_entity_poly.pdbx_seq_one_letter_code
_entity_poly.pdbx_strand_id
1 'polypeptide(L)'
;YYQFTTFAMSLNELEPDIREILCPTDSRLRPDIRKLENGDQDGAASEKARLEEKQRDSRKARKQKRAHEYVPRWFQSGMNPYTGQEDWLYRGGYWDRDYTDIEDIF
;
A
#
# COMPACT_ATOMS: atom_id res chain seq x y z
N TYR A 1 4.27 18.39 14.63
CA TYR A 1 4.64 17.44 13.55
C TYR A 1 5.83 16.58 13.97
N TYR A 2 5.60 15.52 14.76
CA TYR A 2 6.41 14.30 14.98
C TYR A 2 7.97 14.33 14.86
N GLN A 3 8.62 15.47 15.09
CA GLN A 3 10.07 15.69 14.83
C GLN A 3 10.52 15.26 13.43
N PHE A 4 9.68 15.47 12.42
CA PHE A 4 9.99 15.10 11.04
C PHE A 4 10.99 16.05 10.39
N THR A 5 11.85 15.48 9.54
CA THR A 5 12.67 16.26 8.60
C THR A 5 11.78 16.85 7.52
N THR A 6 12.27 17.90 6.84
CA THR A 6 11.55 18.49 5.69
C THR A 6 11.23 17.45 4.61
N PHE A 7 12.14 16.52 4.37
CA PHE A 7 11.92 15.41 3.44
C PHE A 7 10.80 14.47 3.91
N ALA A 8 10.76 14.12 5.21
CA ALA A 8 9.71 13.26 5.73
C ALA A 8 8.32 13.93 5.66
N MET A 9 8.27 15.25 5.84
CA MET A 9 7.03 16.02 5.69
C MET A 9 6.45 15.95 4.27
N SER A 10 7.27 15.87 3.22
CA SER A 10 6.78 15.80 1.83
C SER A 10 6.35 14.39 1.38
N LEU A 11 6.61 13.33 2.17
CA LEU A 11 6.31 11.95 1.76
C LEU A 11 4.81 11.67 1.61
N ASN A 12 3.99 12.27 2.46
CA ASN A 12 2.54 12.02 2.53
C ASN A 12 1.68 13.16 1.93
N GLU A 13 2.33 14.17 1.35
CA GLU A 13 1.65 15.24 0.63
C GLU A 13 0.89 14.68 -0.58
N LEU A 14 -0.37 15.08 -0.72
CA LEU A 14 -1.27 14.61 -1.77
C LEU A 14 -1.84 15.80 -2.52
N GLU A 15 -1.16 16.18 -3.59
CA GLU A 15 -1.62 17.20 -4.51
C GLU A 15 -2.79 16.66 -5.37
N PRO A 16 -3.76 17.50 -5.75
CA PRO A 16 -4.89 17.10 -6.60
C PRO A 16 -4.44 16.41 -7.90
N ASP A 17 -3.43 16.96 -8.57
CA ASP A 17 -2.92 16.45 -9.85
C ASP A 17 -2.29 15.05 -9.70
N ILE A 18 -1.61 14.80 -8.57
CA ILE A 18 -0.99 13.50 -8.29
C ILE A 18 -2.07 12.47 -7.97
N ARG A 19 -3.16 12.86 -7.28
CA ARG A 19 -4.22 11.94 -6.86
C ARG A 19 -4.83 11.14 -8.02
N GLU A 20 -4.99 11.75 -9.19
CA GLU A 20 -5.60 11.10 -10.37
C GLU A 20 -4.71 10.03 -11.01
N ILE A 21 -3.39 10.11 -10.80
CA ILE A 21 -2.39 9.21 -11.38
C ILE A 21 -1.84 8.19 -10.38
N LEU A 22 -2.26 8.24 -9.11
CA LEU A 22 -1.81 7.31 -8.10
C LEU A 22 -2.47 5.95 -8.25
N CYS A 23 -1.69 4.92 -7.97
CA CYS A 23 -2.22 3.59 -7.73
C CYS A 23 -3.18 3.63 -6.54
N PRO A 24 -4.38 3.00 -6.59
CA PRO A 24 -5.32 2.96 -5.47
C PRO A 24 -4.74 2.43 -4.15
N THR A 25 -3.63 1.68 -4.22
CA THR A 25 -2.90 1.16 -3.04
C THR A 25 -1.81 2.11 -2.52
N ASP A 26 -1.65 3.31 -3.07
CA ASP A 26 -0.63 4.27 -2.63
C ASP A 26 -0.89 4.71 -1.18
N SER A 27 0.16 4.81 -0.38
CA SER A 27 0.02 5.09 1.05
C SER A 27 -0.58 6.48 1.34
N ARG A 28 -0.46 7.44 0.41
CA ARG A 28 -1.08 8.77 0.55
C ARG A 28 -2.62 8.73 0.60
N LEU A 29 -3.21 7.66 0.06
CA LEU A 29 -4.66 7.44 0.02
C LEU A 29 -5.17 6.72 1.27
N ARG A 30 -4.28 6.29 2.18
CA ARG A 30 -4.65 5.52 3.35
C ARG A 30 -5.41 6.39 4.38
N PRO A 31 -6.67 6.05 4.70
CA PRO A 31 -7.56 6.97 5.42
C PRO A 31 -7.21 7.18 6.90
N ASP A 32 -6.71 6.16 7.59
CA ASP A 32 -6.27 6.27 9.00
C ASP A 32 -5.09 7.24 9.16
N ILE A 33 -4.08 7.15 8.28
CA ILE A 33 -2.93 8.06 8.26
C ILE A 33 -3.38 9.49 7.95
N ARG A 34 -4.28 9.68 6.97
CA ARG A 34 -4.76 11.03 6.62
C ARG A 34 -5.54 11.68 7.76
N LYS A 35 -6.42 10.93 8.43
CA LYS A 35 -7.16 11.43 9.60
C LYS A 35 -6.20 11.80 10.73
N LEU A 36 -5.19 10.98 10.99
CA LEU A 36 -4.18 11.26 12.00
C LEU A 36 -3.38 12.54 11.68
N GLU A 37 -2.96 12.73 10.43
CA GLU A 37 -2.25 13.91 9.97
C GLU A 37 -3.09 15.20 10.11
N ASN A 38 -4.40 15.10 9.89
CA ASN A 38 -5.36 16.18 10.09
C ASN A 38 -5.75 16.41 11.57
N GLY A 39 -5.22 15.62 12.50
CA GLY A 39 -5.49 15.73 13.94
C GLY A 39 -6.74 14.99 14.43
N ASP A 40 -7.45 14.26 13.57
CA ASP A 40 -8.61 13.44 13.93
C ASP A 40 -8.16 12.07 14.47
N GLN A 41 -7.84 12.02 15.76
CA GLN A 41 -7.33 10.82 16.43
C GLN A 41 -8.37 9.69 16.51
N ASP A 42 -9.62 10.03 16.83
CA ASP A 42 -10.71 9.05 16.98
C ASP A 42 -11.10 8.43 15.63
N GLY A 43 -11.18 9.27 14.60
CA GLY A 43 -11.42 8.82 13.24
C GLY A 43 -10.27 7.98 12.69
N ALA A 44 -9.02 8.33 13.00
CA ALA A 44 -7.85 7.52 12.62
C ALA A 44 -7.86 6.14 13.28
N ALA A 45 -8.17 6.06 14.58
CA ALA A 45 -8.27 4.78 15.29
C ALA A 45 -9.37 3.88 14.71
N SER A 46 -10.52 4.48 14.38
CA SER A 46 -11.66 3.78 13.78
C SER A 46 -11.33 3.24 12.38
N GLU A 47 -10.69 4.03 11.51
CA GLU A 47 -10.26 3.57 10.19
C GLU A 47 -9.17 2.50 10.29
N LYS A 48 -8.23 2.64 11.22
CA LYS A 48 -7.18 1.65 11.46
C LYS A 48 -7.80 0.28 11.77
N ALA A 49 -8.79 0.25 12.67
CA ALA A 49 -9.49 -0.99 13.02
C ALA A 49 -10.19 -1.61 11.80
N ARG A 50 -10.90 -0.80 11.00
CA ARG A 50 -11.58 -1.25 9.77
C ARG A 50 -10.60 -1.84 8.75
N LEU A 51 -9.46 -1.18 8.52
CA LEU A 51 -8.43 -1.64 7.58
C LEU A 51 -7.78 -2.96 8.03
N GLU A 52 -7.43 -3.07 9.31
CA GLU A 52 -6.83 -4.28 9.87
C GLU A 52 -7.80 -5.47 9.85
N GLU A 53 -9.09 -5.22 10.09
CA GLU A 53 -10.13 -6.24 9.98
C GLU A 53 -10.35 -6.68 8.53
N LYS A 54 -10.47 -5.74 7.59
CA LYS A 54 -10.56 -6.02 6.14
C LYS A 54 -9.38 -6.88 5.68
N GLN A 55 -8.15 -6.52 6.04
CA GLN A 55 -6.96 -7.29 5.71
C GLN A 55 -7.00 -8.71 6.30
N ARG A 56 -7.43 -8.83 7.57
CA ARG A 56 -7.53 -10.12 8.26
C ARG A 56 -8.54 -11.03 7.58
N ASP A 57 -9.67 -10.51 7.16
CA ASP A 57 -10.72 -11.28 6.50
C ASP A 57 -10.36 -11.66 5.06
N SER A 58 -9.74 -10.76 4.31
CA SER A 58 -9.15 -11.09 3.00
C SER A 58 -8.13 -12.23 3.12
N ARG A 59 -7.27 -12.21 4.14
CA ARG A 59 -6.31 -13.30 4.40
C ARG A 59 -7.01 -14.63 4.74
N LYS A 60 -8.04 -14.61 5.60
CA LYS A 60 -8.82 -15.82 5.93
C LYS A 60 -9.51 -16.39 4.69
N ALA A 61 -10.15 -15.54 3.88
CA ALA A 61 -10.85 -15.96 2.67
C ALA A 61 -9.91 -16.61 1.65
N ARG A 62 -8.71 -16.05 1.44
CA ARG A 62 -7.67 -16.66 0.59
C ARG A 62 -7.26 -18.04 1.08
N LYS A 63 -7.02 -18.19 2.39
CA LYS A 63 -6.65 -19.47 3.01
C LYS A 63 -7.77 -20.53 2.86
N GLN A 64 -9.03 -20.14 3.05
CA GLN A 64 -10.18 -21.05 2.96
C GLN A 64 -10.45 -21.53 1.54
N LYS A 65 -10.30 -20.66 0.54
CA LYS A 65 -10.57 -20.98 -0.87
C LYS A 65 -9.54 -21.93 -1.51
N ARG A 66 -8.49 -22.36 -0.78
CA ARG A 66 -7.27 -22.96 -1.37
C ARG A 66 -6.80 -22.17 -2.60
N ALA A 67 -7.02 -20.86 -2.57
CA ALA A 67 -6.62 -20.00 -3.66
C ALA A 67 -5.10 -20.04 -3.77
N HIS A 68 -4.58 -19.78 -4.97
CA HIS A 68 -3.15 -19.63 -5.18
C HIS A 68 -2.54 -18.69 -4.12
N GLU A 69 -1.30 -18.99 -3.76
CA GLU A 69 -0.50 -18.19 -2.85
C GLU A 69 -0.54 -16.72 -3.27
N TYR A 70 -0.60 -15.80 -2.29
CA TYR A 70 -0.67 -14.37 -2.61
C TYR A 70 0.63 -13.94 -3.29
N VAL A 71 0.50 -13.40 -4.50
CA VAL A 71 1.63 -12.88 -5.29
C VAL A 71 1.55 -11.35 -5.28
N PRO A 72 2.59 -10.64 -4.79
CA PRO A 72 2.67 -9.19 -4.91
C PRO A 72 2.62 -8.76 -6.38
N ARG A 73 1.90 -7.67 -6.68
CA ARG A 73 1.67 -7.24 -8.07
C ARG A 73 2.93 -6.75 -8.78
N TRP A 74 3.72 -5.92 -8.09
CA TRP A 74 4.84 -5.17 -8.70
C TRP A 74 6.21 -5.84 -8.54
N PHE A 75 6.29 -6.87 -7.70
CA PHE A 75 7.55 -7.54 -7.37
C PHE A 75 7.36 -9.05 -7.39
N GLN A 76 8.40 -9.76 -7.76
CA GLN A 76 8.46 -11.22 -7.71
C GLN A 76 9.71 -11.67 -6.96
N SER A 77 9.61 -12.78 -6.23
CA SER A 77 10.79 -13.42 -5.66
C SER A 77 11.67 -13.96 -6.79
N GLY A 78 12.98 -13.76 -6.69
CA GLY A 78 13.95 -14.24 -7.67
C GLY A 78 15.38 -14.15 -7.15
N MET A 79 16.33 -14.67 -7.93
CA MET A 79 17.75 -14.62 -7.58
C MET A 79 18.36 -13.31 -8.06
N ASN A 80 19.00 -12.57 -7.16
CA ASN A 80 19.72 -11.35 -7.52
C ASN A 80 20.96 -11.71 -8.37
N PRO A 81 21.14 -11.12 -9.56
CA PRO A 81 22.19 -11.51 -10.50
C PRO A 81 23.60 -11.13 -10.04
N TYR A 82 23.73 -10.22 -9.06
CA TYR A 82 25.02 -9.74 -8.57
C TYR A 82 25.43 -10.41 -7.26
N THR A 83 24.48 -10.72 -6.38
CA THR A 83 24.76 -11.30 -5.06
C THR A 83 24.50 -12.81 -5.01
N GLY A 84 23.71 -13.36 -5.94
CA GLY A 84 23.31 -14.77 -5.92
C GLY A 84 22.43 -15.14 -4.72
N GLN A 85 21.70 -14.17 -4.17
CA GLN A 85 20.78 -14.35 -3.03
C GLN A 85 19.32 -14.14 -3.47
N GLU A 86 18.38 -14.76 -2.74
CA GLU A 86 16.94 -14.48 -2.93
C GLU A 86 16.63 -13.01 -2.63
N ASP A 87 15.86 -12.39 -3.52
CA ASP A 87 15.53 -10.97 -3.50
C ASP A 87 14.14 -10.72 -4.11
N TRP A 88 13.58 -9.54 -3.88
CA TRP A 88 12.33 -9.09 -4.52
C TRP A 88 12.63 -8.23 -5.74
N LEU A 89 12.50 -8.83 -6.92
CA LEU A 89 12.81 -8.18 -8.18
C LEU A 89 11.59 -7.43 -8.71
N TYR A 90 11.79 -6.18 -9.12
CA TYR A 90 10.76 -5.38 -9.77
C TYR A 90 10.34 -6.03 -11.10
N ARG A 91 9.04 -6.28 -11.27
CA ARG A 91 8.49 -6.98 -12.43
C ARG A 91 8.19 -6.06 -13.62
N GLY A 92 8.16 -4.74 -13.41
CA GLY A 92 7.65 -3.80 -14.42
C GLY A 92 6.18 -3.42 -14.20
N GLY A 93 5.65 -2.57 -15.07
CA GLY A 93 4.22 -2.25 -15.13
C GLY A 93 3.72 -1.15 -14.19
N TYR A 94 4.39 -0.87 -13.08
CA TYR A 94 3.89 0.13 -12.11
C TYR A 94 3.80 1.53 -12.71
N TRP A 95 4.81 1.91 -13.50
CA TRP A 95 4.93 3.22 -14.11
C TRP A 95 4.11 3.38 -15.39
N ASP A 96 3.56 2.29 -15.93
CA ASP A 96 2.69 2.31 -17.12
C ASP A 96 1.29 2.86 -16.78
N ARG A 97 1.01 3.06 -15.48
CA ARG A 97 -0.24 3.60 -14.92
C ARG A 97 -1.49 2.78 -15.26
N ASP A 98 -1.31 1.52 -15.65
CA ASP A 98 -2.40 0.57 -15.79
C ASP A 98 -2.71 -0.08 -14.43
N TYR A 99 -3.71 0.51 -13.78
CA TYR A 99 -4.21 0.11 -12.47
C TYR A 99 -5.55 -0.63 -12.56
N THR A 100 -5.86 -1.20 -13.73
CA THR A 100 -6.97 -2.15 -13.86
C THR A 100 -6.74 -3.36 -12.94
N ASP A 101 -7.81 -3.86 -12.32
CA ASP A 101 -7.79 -5.03 -11.43
C ASP A 101 -6.88 -4.93 -10.19
N ILE A 102 -6.69 -3.71 -9.65
CA ILE A 102 -6.01 -3.53 -8.37
C ILE A 102 -6.93 -3.89 -7.22
N GLU A 103 -6.41 -4.65 -6.26
CA GLU A 103 -7.14 -5.00 -5.05
C GLU A 103 -7.46 -3.74 -4.23
N ASP A 104 -8.72 -3.60 -3.86
CA ASP A 104 -9.16 -2.58 -2.91
C ASP A 104 -8.77 -2.98 -1.48
N ILE A 105 -7.74 -2.31 -0.96
CA ILE A 105 -7.17 -2.56 0.37
C ILE A 105 -7.52 -1.48 1.40
N PHE A 106 -8.16 -0.38 0.99
CA PHE A 106 -8.49 0.74 1.87
C PHE A 106 -9.97 0.79 2.28
#